data_AF-A0A7J8DR46-F1
#
_entry.id   AF-A0A7J8DR46-F1
#
_cell.length_a   1.000
_cell.length_b   1.000
_cell.length_c   1.000
_cell.angle_alpha   90.00
_cell.angle_beta   90.00
_cell.angle_gamma   90.00
#
_symmetry.space_group_name_H-M   'P 1'
#
loop_
_entity.id
_entity.type
_entity.pdbx_description
1 polymer ?
#
loop_
_entity_poly.entity_id
_entity_poly.type
_entity_poly.pdbx_seq_one_letter_code
_entity_poly.pdbx_strand_id
1 'polypeptide(L)'
;MRQRELQVGIPVTDEAGQRLGHSVTAAKQGIFQVVISRICMAIPAMAIPPVIMDTLEKKDFLKRRPWLGAPLQVGLVGFCLVFATPLCCALFPQRSSIHVSRLEPELRAQIRQQNASIEVVYYNKGL
;
A
#
# COMPACT_ATOMS: atom_id res chain seq x y z
N MET A 1 9.55 11.56 8.07
CA MET A 1 9.68 10.17 8.55
C MET A 1 10.19 9.22 7.46
N ARG A 2 9.46 9.01 6.35
CA ARG A 2 9.88 8.06 5.29
C ARG A 2 11.16 8.42 4.50
N GLN A 3 11.53 9.70 4.44
CA GLN A 3 12.80 10.12 3.83
C GLN A 3 14.02 9.53 4.56
N ARG A 4 13.95 9.40 5.90
CA ARG A 4 15.01 8.79 6.70
C ARG A 4 15.09 7.28 6.46
N GLU A 5 13.96 6.61 6.22
CA GLU A 5 13.91 5.18 5.86
C GLU A 5 14.64 4.91 4.53
N LEU A 6 14.61 5.86 3.58
CA LEU A 6 15.34 5.76 2.31
C LEU A 6 16.84 6.00 2.43
N GLN A 7 17.28 6.66 3.51
CA GLN A 7 18.70 6.94 3.77
C GLN A 7 19.34 5.90 4.69
N VAL A 8 18.62 5.50 5.75
CA VAL A 8 19.13 4.63 6.84
C VAL A 8 18.61 3.20 6.72
N GLY A 9 17.48 2.99 6.02
CA GLY A 9 16.85 1.68 5.89
C GLY A 9 15.85 1.37 6.99
N ILE A 10 15.05 0.33 6.76
CA ILE A 10 14.05 -0.19 7.70
C ILE A 10 14.55 -1.48 8.35
N PRO A 11 14.13 -1.78 9.59
CA PRO A 11 14.54 -3.01 10.26
C PRO A 11 13.99 -4.24 9.51
N VAL A 12 14.87 -5.19 9.27
CA VAL A 12 14.55 -6.54 8.77
C VAL A 12 14.62 -7.54 9.91
N THR A 13 13.73 -8.52 9.89
CA THR A 13 13.55 -9.52 10.93
C THR A 13 13.54 -10.93 10.35
N ASP A 14 13.91 -11.93 11.15
CA ASP A 14 13.69 -13.34 10.80
C ASP A 14 12.23 -13.76 11.07
N GLU A 15 11.95 -15.06 10.94
CA GLU A 15 10.63 -15.62 11.26
C GLU A 15 10.31 -15.54 12.75
N ALA A 16 11.32 -15.67 13.62
CA ALA A 16 11.21 -15.56 15.07
C ALA A 16 11.05 -14.12 15.58
N GLY A 17 11.08 -13.12 14.69
CA GLY A 17 10.96 -11.70 15.03
C GLY A 17 12.25 -11.07 15.56
N GLN A 18 13.38 -11.76 15.49
CA GLN A 18 14.70 -11.21 15.81
C GLN A 18 15.12 -10.22 14.74
N ARG A 19 15.61 -9.06 15.17
CA ARG A 19 16.09 -8.01 14.26
C ARG A 19 17.47 -8.39 13.75
N LEU A 20 17.60 -8.52 12.43
CA LEU A 20 18.84 -8.88 11.76
C LEU A 20 19.66 -7.67 11.31
N GLY A 21 18.99 -6.52 11.10
CA GLY A 21 19.65 -5.28 10.70
C GLY A 21 18.71 -4.30 10.01
N HIS A 22 19.28 -3.30 9.32
CA HIS A 22 18.53 -2.31 8.54
C HIS A 22 18.81 -2.45 7.05
N SER A 23 17.77 -2.41 6.21
CA SER A 23 17.89 -2.47 4.75
C SER A 23 17.21 -1.28 4.08
N VAL A 24 17.95 -0.59 3.21
CA VAL A 24 17.45 0.50 2.37
C VAL A 24 16.67 -0.06 1.18
N THR A 25 17.06 -1.22 0.68
CA THR A 25 16.40 -1.92 -0.43
C THR A 25 15.00 -2.38 -0.02
N ALA A 26 14.86 -2.93 1.19
CA ALA A 26 13.55 -3.24 1.77
C ALA A 26 12.68 -1.97 1.92
N ALA A 27 13.29 -0.84 2.34
CA ALA A 27 12.59 0.44 2.47
C ALA A 27 12.06 0.93 1.12
N LYS A 28 12.88 0.93 0.08
CA LYS A 28 12.49 1.35 -1.28
C LYS A 28 11.34 0.50 -1.83
N GLN A 29 11.45 -0.82 -1.75
CA GLN A 29 10.40 -1.73 -2.22
C GLN A 29 9.11 -1.57 -1.43
N GLY A 30 9.21 -1.46 -0.09
CA GLY A 30 8.05 -1.24 0.77
C GLY A 30 7.32 0.05 0.46
N ILE A 31 8.05 1.17 0.33
CA ILE A 31 7.47 2.47 -0.02
C ILE A 31 6.81 2.41 -1.40
N PHE A 32 7.46 1.81 -2.40
CA PHE A 32 6.89 1.67 -3.73
C PHE A 32 5.56 0.90 -3.74
N GLN A 33 5.49 -0.22 -3.01
CA GLN A 33 4.23 -0.96 -2.85
C GLN A 33 3.14 -0.13 -2.15
N VAL A 34 3.50 0.63 -1.12
CA VAL A 34 2.54 1.50 -0.40
C VAL A 34 2.01 2.61 -1.31
N VAL A 35 2.87 3.22 -2.14
CA VAL A 35 2.47 4.25 -3.10
C VAL A 35 1.49 3.67 -4.13
N ILE A 36 1.80 2.51 -4.70
CA ILE A 36 0.88 1.84 -5.64
C ILE A 36 -0.44 1.52 -4.97
N SER A 37 -0.43 0.96 -3.76
CA SER A 37 -1.65 0.64 -3.00
C SER A 37 -2.54 1.87 -2.81
N ARG A 38 -1.95 3.02 -2.45
CA ARG A 38 -2.68 4.29 -2.28
C ARG A 38 -3.28 4.80 -3.58
N ILE A 39 -2.58 4.66 -4.70
CA ILE A 39 -3.09 5.02 -6.03
C ILE A 39 -4.27 4.10 -6.40
N CYS A 40 -4.12 2.79 -6.22
CA CYS A 40 -5.17 1.81 -6.48
C CYS A 40 -6.42 2.06 -5.63
N MET A 41 -6.25 2.49 -4.38
CA MET A 41 -7.37 2.84 -3.48
C MET A 41 -8.12 4.10 -3.95
N ALA A 42 -7.42 5.08 -4.51
CA ALA A 42 -8.02 6.35 -4.95
C ALA A 42 -8.76 6.24 -6.29
N ILE A 43 -8.30 5.39 -7.21
CA ILE A 43 -8.85 5.27 -8.57
C ILE A 43 -10.37 5.01 -8.58
N PRO A 44 -10.93 4.03 -7.84
CA PRO A 44 -12.37 3.76 -7.86
C PRO A 44 -13.18 4.97 -7.39
N ALA A 45 -12.74 5.60 -6.30
CA ALA A 45 -13.43 6.76 -5.72
C ALA A 45 -13.36 8.01 -6.61
N MET A 46 -12.36 8.13 -7.49
CA MET A 46 -12.25 9.26 -8.42
C MET A 46 -12.85 8.99 -9.80
N ALA A 47 -12.93 7.73 -10.25
CA ALA A 47 -13.44 7.39 -11.57
C ALA A 47 -14.93 7.02 -11.58
N ILE A 48 -15.39 6.24 -10.61
CA ILE A 48 -16.76 5.71 -10.59
C ILE A 48 -17.79 6.82 -10.36
N PRO A 49 -17.61 7.74 -9.39
CA PRO A 49 -18.60 8.78 -9.13
C PRO A 49 -18.83 9.74 -10.29
N PRO A 50 -17.80 10.30 -10.95
CA PRO A 50 -18.01 11.20 -12.08
C PRO A 50 -18.70 10.51 -13.28
N VAL A 51 -18.38 9.25 -13.56
CA VAL A 51 -19.01 8.49 -14.66
C VAL A 51 -20.50 8.25 -14.39
N ILE A 52 -20.85 7.89 -13.15
CA ILE A 52 -22.24 7.69 -12.74
C ILE A 52 -22.99 9.04 -12.71
N MET A 53 -22.34 10.12 -12.25
CA MET A 53 -22.93 11.45 -12.26
C MET A 53 -23.19 11.96 -13.67
N ASP A 54 -22.22 11.86 -14.58
CA ASP A 54 -22.36 12.29 -15.97
C ASP A 54 -23.50 11.53 -16.68
N THR A 55 -23.63 10.23 -16.43
CA THR A 55 -24.74 9.43 -16.97
C THR A 55 -26.10 9.79 -16.37
N LEU A 56 -26.15 10.18 -15.09
CA LEU A 56 -27.38 10.61 -14.41
C LEU A 56 -27.79 12.05 -14.74
N GLU A 57 -26.84 12.95 -15.00
CA GLU A 57 -27.07 14.31 -15.48
C GLU A 57 -27.58 14.36 -16.92
N LYS A 58 -27.07 13.46 -17.77
CA LYS A 58 -27.59 13.25 -19.14
C LYS A 58 -29.01 12.71 -19.15
N LYS A 59 -29.43 12.01 -18.09
CA LYS A 59 -30.81 11.59 -17.86
C LYS A 59 -31.60 12.73 -17.20
N ASP A 60 -32.89 12.86 -17.52
CA ASP A 60 -33.76 13.88 -16.88
C ASP A 60 -33.95 13.68 -15.37
N PHE A 61 -33.37 12.63 -14.79
CA PHE A 61 -33.46 12.28 -13.38
C PHE A 61 -32.83 13.37 -12.49
N LEU A 62 -31.61 13.81 -12.78
CA LEU A 62 -30.93 14.84 -11.98
C LEU A 62 -31.45 16.26 -12.31
N LYS A 63 -31.89 16.51 -13.55
CA LYS A 63 -32.54 17.76 -13.95
C LYS A 63 -33.84 18.03 -13.18
N ARG A 64 -34.62 16.99 -12.88
CA ARG A 64 -35.84 17.11 -12.07
C ARG A 64 -35.58 17.27 -10.58
N ARG A 65 -34.39 16.91 -10.09
CA ARG A 65 -34.09 16.91 -8.66
C ARG A 65 -32.62 17.25 -8.37
N PRO A 66 -32.19 18.51 -8.55
CA PRO A 66 -30.78 18.91 -8.44
C PRO A 66 -30.20 18.78 -7.02
N TRP A 67 -31.04 18.83 -5.98
CA TRP A 67 -30.58 18.65 -4.58
C TRP A 67 -30.07 17.23 -4.28
N LEU A 68 -30.36 16.24 -5.13
CA LEU A 68 -29.85 14.87 -4.97
C LEU A 68 -28.39 14.69 -5.42
N GLY A 69 -27.80 15.65 -6.15
CA GLY A 69 -26.43 15.51 -6.66
C GLY A 69 -25.39 15.33 -5.54
N ALA A 70 -25.37 16.24 -4.56
CA ALA A 70 -24.44 16.17 -3.43
C ALA A 70 -24.57 14.88 -2.59
N PRO A 71 -25.76 14.45 -2.11
CA PRO A 71 -25.87 13.24 -1.32
C PRO A 71 -25.55 11.97 -2.13
N LEU A 72 -25.88 11.94 -3.42
CA LEU A 72 -25.53 10.81 -4.28
C LEU A 72 -24.01 10.71 -4.49
N GLN A 73 -23.32 11.86 -4.64
CA GLN A 73 -21.87 11.88 -4.81
C GLN A 73 -21.16 11.36 -3.55
N VAL A 74 -21.55 11.89 -2.39
CA VAL A 74 -21.01 11.48 -1.09
C VAL A 74 -21.31 10.00 -0.82
N GLY A 75 -22.54 9.56 -1.11
CA GLY A 75 -22.93 8.16 -0.96
C GLY A 75 -22.12 7.21 -1.84
N LEU A 76 -21.89 7.56 -3.10
CA LEU A 76 -21.16 6.73 -4.05
C LEU A 76 -19.66 6.67 -3.74
N VAL A 77 -19.04 7.80 -3.35
CA VAL A 77 -17.66 7.84 -2.87
C VAL A 77 -17.53 7.01 -1.58
N GLY A 78 -18.45 7.19 -0.63
CA GLY A 78 -18.47 6.45 0.63
C GLY A 78 -18.59 4.94 0.40
N PHE A 79 -19.49 4.53 -0.48
CA PHE A 79 -19.64 3.12 -0.89
C PHE A 79 -18.34 2.58 -1.48
N CYS A 80 -17.71 3.29 -2.42
CA CYS A 80 -16.45 2.87 -3.03
C CYS A 80 -15.33 2.71 -1.99
N LEU A 81 -15.20 3.65 -1.04
CA LEU A 81 -14.17 3.60 0.00
C LEU A 81 -14.37 2.42 0.97
N VAL A 82 -15.62 2.11 1.35
CA VAL A 82 -15.93 0.99 2.24
C VAL A 82 -15.41 -0.35 1.70
N PHE A 83 -15.44 -0.56 0.38
CA PHE A 83 -14.91 -1.78 -0.23
C PHE A 83 -13.44 -1.67 -0.63
N ALA A 84 -12.99 -0.50 -1.11
CA ALA A 84 -11.63 -0.31 -1.57
C ALA A 84 -10.61 -0.47 -0.42
N THR A 85 -10.89 0.10 0.76
CA THR A 85 -9.97 0.05 1.89
C THR A 85 -9.63 -1.38 2.35
N PRO A 86 -10.59 -2.26 2.71
CA PRO A 86 -10.28 -3.62 3.13
C PRO A 86 -9.63 -4.45 2.00
N LEU A 87 -10.03 -4.23 0.74
CA LEU A 87 -9.43 -4.90 -0.42
C LEU A 87 -7.95 -4.51 -0.57
N CYS A 88 -7.61 -3.23 -0.45
CA CYS A 88 -6.23 -2.75 -0.54
C CYS A 88 -5.37 -3.26 0.62
N CYS A 89 -5.92 -3.34 1.84
CA CYS A 89 -5.22 -3.95 2.98
C CYS A 89 -4.93 -5.44 2.77
N ALA A 90 -5.85 -6.17 2.12
CA ALA A 90 -5.67 -7.58 1.81
C ALA A 90 -4.65 -7.82 0.68
N LEU A 91 -4.73 -7.03 -0.40
CA LEU A 91 -3.80 -7.13 -1.53
C LEU A 91 -2.37 -6.70 -1.18
N PHE A 92 -2.22 -5.74 -0.26
CA PHE A 92 -0.94 -5.22 0.17
C PHE A 92 -0.78 -5.40 1.69
N PRO A 93 -0.39 -6.60 2.17
CA PRO A 93 -0.28 -6.87 3.60
C PRO A 93 0.81 -5.99 4.24
N GLN A 94 0.68 -5.65 5.53
CA GLN A 94 1.65 -4.77 6.20
C GLN A 94 3.05 -5.38 6.35
N ARG A 95 3.16 -6.70 6.54
CA ARG A 95 4.43 -7.44 6.60
C ARG A 95 4.71 -8.06 5.23
N SER A 96 5.89 -7.80 4.69
CA SER A 96 6.39 -8.40 3.45
C SER A 96 7.65 -9.21 3.71
N SER A 97 7.89 -10.21 2.86
CA SER A 97 9.14 -10.95 2.81
C SER A 97 10.03 -10.47 1.66
N ILE A 98 11.33 -10.58 1.82
CA ILE A 98 12.34 -10.34 0.80
C ILE A 98 13.46 -11.37 0.93
N HIS A 99 13.94 -11.88 -0.20
CA HIS A 99 15.04 -12.84 -0.21
C HIS A 99 16.36 -12.15 0.12
N VAL A 100 17.21 -12.80 0.92
CA VAL A 100 18.50 -12.28 1.39
C VAL A 100 19.44 -11.94 0.23
N SER A 101 19.31 -12.62 -0.92
CA SER A 101 20.08 -12.29 -2.13
C SER A 101 19.80 -10.88 -2.70
N ARG A 102 18.63 -10.31 -2.41
CA ARG A 102 18.23 -8.96 -2.85
C ARG A 102 18.58 -7.87 -1.83
N LEU A 103 19.17 -8.24 -0.68
CA LEU A 103 19.64 -7.29 0.32
C LEU A 103 21.02 -6.76 -0.03
N GLU A 104 21.42 -5.70 0.68
CA GLU A 104 22.75 -5.10 0.60
C GLU A 104 23.85 -6.14 0.91
N PRO A 105 25.01 -6.09 0.22
CA PRO A 105 26.08 -7.07 0.42
C PRO A 105 26.58 -7.17 1.87
N GLU A 106 26.64 -6.04 2.56
CA GLU A 106 27.06 -5.94 3.97
C GLU A 106 26.07 -6.66 4.90
N LEU A 107 24.78 -6.37 4.74
CA LEU A 107 23.72 -7.00 5.52
C LEU A 107 23.62 -8.50 5.22
N ARG A 108 23.81 -8.90 3.96
CA ARG A 108 23.87 -10.31 3.57
C ARG A 108 25.02 -11.04 4.22
N ALA A 109 26.20 -10.42 4.31
CA ALA A 109 27.36 -11.02 4.97
C ALA A 109 27.10 -11.20 6.48
N GLN A 110 26.50 -10.20 7.13
CA GLN A 110 26.12 -10.27 8.55
C GLN A 110 25.10 -11.38 8.82
N ILE A 111 24.05 -11.48 8.00
CA ILE A 111 23.03 -12.53 8.13
C ILE A 111 23.67 -13.92 7.94
N ARG A 112 24.54 -14.09 6.94
CA ARG A 112 25.23 -15.37 6.72
C ARG A 112 26.18 -15.76 7.84
N GLN A 113 26.81 -14.79 8.51
CA GLN A 113 27.64 -15.05 9.68
C GLN A 113 26.81 -15.49 10.89
N GLN A 114 25.62 -14.91 11.08
CA GLN A 114 24.72 -15.28 12.17
C GLN A 114 24.01 -16.61 11.92
N ASN A 115 23.51 -16.82 10.71
CA ASN A 115 22.80 -18.04 10.33
C ASN A 115 22.78 -18.20 8.80
N ALA A 116 23.59 -19.13 8.29
CA ALA A 116 23.70 -19.39 6.86
C ALA A 116 22.43 -19.99 6.23
N SER A 117 21.49 -20.49 7.04
CA SER A 117 20.23 -21.08 6.61
C SER A 117 19.11 -20.06 6.33
N ILE A 118 19.29 -18.78 6.70
CA ILE A 118 18.26 -17.75 6.48
C ILE A 118 18.29 -17.30 5.02
N GLU A 119 17.29 -17.73 4.25
CA GLU A 119 17.12 -17.33 2.85
C GLU A 119 16.15 -16.15 2.68
N VAL A 120 15.20 -16.00 3.62
CA VAL A 120 14.13 -15.01 3.56
C VAL A 120 14.07 -14.20 4.85
N VAL A 121 13.93 -12.88 4.72
CA VAL A 121 13.71 -11.97 5.85
C VAL A 121 12.41 -11.20 5.67
N TYR A 122 11.90 -10.67 6.77
CA TYR A 122 10.62 -9.98 6.82
C TYR A 122 10.80 -8.52 7.25
N TYR A 123 10.00 -7.64 6.69
CA TYR A 123 10.00 -6.21 7.01
C TYR A 123 8.57 -5.68 7.07
N ASN A 124 8.40 -4.62 7.86
CA ASN A 124 7.12 -3.90 7.93
C ASN A 124 7.13 -2.74 6.94
N LYS A 125 6.12 -2.67 6.08
CA LYS A 125 5.99 -1.64 5.04
C LYS A 125 5.45 -0.30 5.55
N GLY A 126 4.97 -0.23 6.80
CA GLY A 126 4.43 0.99 7.40
C GLY A 126 3.21 1.50 6.64
N LEU A 127 2.17 0.66 6.57
CA LEU A 127 0.87 1.00 6.00
C LEU A 127 0.14 2.03 6.88
#